data_AF-A0A1C5G1L7-F1
#
_entry.id   AF-A0A1C5G1L7-F1
#
_cell.length_a   1.000
_cell.length_b   1.000
_cell.length_c   1.000
_cell.angle_alpha   90.00
_cell.angle_beta   90.00
_cell.angle_gamma   90.00
#
_symmetry.space_group_name_H-M   'P 1'
#
loop_
_entity.id
_entity.type
_entity.pdbx_description
1 polymer ?
#
loop_
_entity_poly.entity_id
_entity_poly.type
_entity_poly.pdbx_seq_one_letter_code
_entity_poly.pdbx_strand_id
1 'polypeptide(L)'
;MTSVVFVHGTGVRAKSYEKSLARVVSGLGRVRADIRVVRCFWGEEHGASLGLDGASIPVRSKNRGAGGDEVLDEDDPLAVWALLEVDPLAELREFAEAAKARRGGGGRAGFAPGRQDPWQAVADTARGLSLAAVTDGGGSLD
;
A
#
# COMPACT_ATOMS: atom_id res chain seq x y z
N MET A 1 12.53 -37.04 16.06
CA MET A 1 11.75 -36.86 14.82
C MET A 1 11.62 -35.37 14.57
N THR A 2 12.14 -34.87 13.46
CA THR A 2 12.15 -33.42 13.17
C THR A 2 10.97 -33.07 12.27
N SER A 3 10.22 -32.05 12.65
CA SER A 3 9.09 -31.53 11.85
C SER A 3 9.37 -30.12 11.38
N VAL A 4 8.97 -29.82 10.15
CA VAL A 4 9.01 -28.48 9.56
C VAL A 4 7.57 -28.04 9.31
N VAL A 5 7.14 -26.93 9.90
CA VAL A 5 5.81 -26.37 9.65
C VAL A 5 5.91 -25.40 8.48
N PHE A 6 5.14 -25.65 7.41
CA PHE A 6 5.05 -24.73 6.27
C PHE A 6 3.93 -23.72 6.52
N VAL A 7 4.30 -22.47 6.79
CA VAL A 7 3.39 -21.35 7.06
C VAL A 7 3.36 -20.40 5.87
N HIS A 8 2.18 -19.82 5.58
CA HIS A 8 1.97 -18.85 4.52
C HIS A 8 1.27 -17.59 5.06
N GLY A 9 1.27 -16.49 4.29
CA GLY A 9 0.50 -15.29 4.64
C GLY A 9 -1.01 -15.48 4.44
N THR A 10 -1.84 -14.80 5.22
CA THR A 10 -3.32 -14.95 5.22
C THR A 10 -4.00 -14.65 3.86
N GLY A 11 -3.34 -13.95 2.95
CA GLY A 11 -3.83 -13.68 1.59
C GLY A 11 -3.63 -14.82 0.59
N VAL A 12 -2.87 -15.87 0.91
CA VAL A 12 -2.55 -16.94 -0.04
C VAL A 12 -3.75 -17.85 -0.28
N ARG A 13 -4.17 -17.96 -1.53
CA ARG A 13 -5.24 -18.87 -1.96
C ARG A 13 -4.76 -20.32 -1.97
N ALA A 14 -5.69 -21.26 -1.74
CA ALA A 14 -5.43 -22.70 -1.65
C ALA A 14 -4.55 -23.23 -2.81
N LYS A 15 -4.85 -22.86 -4.06
CA LYS A 15 -4.06 -23.28 -5.23
C LYS A 15 -2.58 -22.89 -5.16
N SER A 16 -2.28 -21.68 -4.69
CA SER A 16 -0.89 -21.20 -4.56
C SER A 16 -0.18 -21.83 -3.37
N TYR A 17 -0.93 -22.05 -2.27
CA TYR A 17 -0.45 -22.76 -1.09
C TYR A 17 -0.03 -24.20 -1.43
N GLU A 18 -0.89 -24.99 -2.08
CA GLU A 18 -0.59 -26.38 -2.46
C GLU A 18 0.63 -26.47 -3.39
N LYS A 19 0.73 -25.55 -4.36
CA LYS A 19 1.89 -25.48 -5.27
C LYS A 19 3.21 -25.24 -4.52
N SER A 20 3.18 -24.38 -3.50
CA SER A 20 4.36 -24.04 -2.71
C SER A 20 4.72 -25.17 -1.75
N LEU A 21 3.72 -25.76 -1.08
CA LEU A 21 3.88 -26.92 -0.21
C LEU A 21 4.52 -28.09 -0.95
N ALA A 22 4.03 -28.44 -2.14
CA ALA A 22 4.58 -29.53 -2.95
C ALA A 22 6.06 -29.32 -3.29
N ARG A 23 6.47 -28.08 -3.59
CA ARG A 23 7.88 -27.74 -3.83
C ARG A 23 8.74 -27.91 -2.58
N VAL A 24 8.23 -27.48 -1.43
CA VAL A 24 8.92 -27.64 -0.14
C VAL A 24 9.08 -29.11 0.23
N VAL A 25 8.02 -29.90 0.11
CA VAL A 25 8.06 -31.35 0.36
C VAL A 25 9.06 -32.04 -0.57
N SER A 26 9.02 -31.74 -1.87
CA SER A 26 9.95 -32.33 -2.84
C SER A 26 11.40 -31.93 -2.57
N GLY A 27 11.67 -30.66 -2.27
CA GLY A 27 13.00 -30.16 -1.96
C GLY A 27 13.58 -30.77 -0.68
N LEU A 28 12.79 -30.76 0.41
CA LEU A 28 13.23 -31.35 1.68
C LEU A 28 13.41 -32.86 1.56
N GLY A 29 12.53 -33.56 0.86
CA GLY A 29 12.66 -35.02 0.65
C GLY A 29 13.95 -35.43 -0.06
N ARG A 30 14.51 -34.56 -0.92
CA ARG A 30 15.80 -34.82 -1.59
C ARG A 30 17.01 -34.67 -0.67
N VAL A 31 16.92 -33.82 0.35
CA VAL A 31 18.04 -33.50 1.25
C VAL A 31 17.95 -34.29 2.56
N ARG A 32 16.74 -34.47 3.08
CA ARG A 32 16.42 -35.09 4.37
C ARG A 32 15.06 -35.78 4.32
N ALA A 33 15.06 -37.04 3.89
CA ALA A 33 13.84 -37.86 3.76
C ALA A 33 13.14 -38.17 5.09
N ASP A 34 13.83 -38.01 6.23
CA ASP A 34 13.31 -38.26 7.57
C ASP A 34 12.48 -37.09 8.15
N ILE A 35 12.47 -35.93 7.49
CA ILE A 35 11.73 -34.75 7.95
C ILE A 35 10.26 -34.84 7.57
N ARG A 36 9.38 -34.62 8.55
CA ARG A 36 7.94 -34.46 8.32
C ARG A 36 7.60 -33.00 8.05
N VAL A 37 7.01 -32.71 6.88
CA VAL A 37 6.45 -31.38 6.60
C VAL A 37 5.00 -31.33 7.09
N VAL A 38 4.71 -30.39 7.98
CA VAL A 38 3.38 -30.15 8.56
C VAL A 38 2.73 -28.99 7.83
N ARG A 39 1.48 -29.21 7.43
CA ARG A 39 0.64 -28.23 6.74
C ARG A 39 0.08 -27.24 7.76
N CYS A 40 0.13 -25.96 7.42
CA CYS A 40 -0.49 -24.89 8.20
C CYS A 40 -1.21 -23.97 7.21
N PHE A 41 -2.45 -24.32 6.86
CA PHE A 41 -3.26 -23.55 5.93
C PHE A 41 -4.29 -22.70 6.69
N TRP A 42 -4.01 -21.40 6.80
CA TRP A 42 -4.92 -20.43 7.44
C TRP A 42 -5.82 -19.70 6.45
N GLY A 43 -5.60 -19.87 5.14
CA GLY A 43 -6.24 -19.06 4.10
C GLY A 43 -7.76 -19.24 3.96
N GLU A 44 -8.34 -20.24 4.61
CA GLU A 44 -9.80 -20.48 4.65
C GLU A 44 -10.42 -19.90 5.91
N GLU A 45 -10.00 -20.36 7.09
CA GLU A 45 -10.58 -19.95 8.38
C GLU A 45 -10.17 -18.53 8.81
N HIS A 46 -8.93 -18.13 8.55
CA HIS A 46 -8.36 -16.84 8.98
C HIS A 46 -7.81 -16.02 7.80
N GLY A 47 -8.18 -16.41 6.58
CA GLY A 47 -7.69 -15.79 5.36
C GLY A 47 -8.49 -14.57 4.95
N ALA A 48 -7.95 -13.82 3.98
CA ALA A 48 -8.67 -12.71 3.37
C ALA A 48 -9.56 -13.19 2.22
N SER A 49 -10.87 -13.00 2.31
CA SER A 49 -11.82 -13.23 1.21
C SER A 49 -12.13 -11.91 0.47
N LEU A 50 -12.58 -12.01 -0.77
CA LEU A 50 -13.11 -10.85 -1.51
C LEU A 50 -14.59 -10.73 -1.20
N GLY A 51 -15.00 -9.63 -0.55
CA GLY A 51 -16.41 -9.30 -0.42
C GLY A 51 -17.02 -9.00 -1.79
N LEU A 52 -18.24 -9.49 -2.04
CA LEU A 52 -18.96 -9.31 -3.31
C LEU A 52 -18.11 -9.70 -4.54
N ASP A 53 -17.33 -10.80 -4.42
CA ASP A 53 -16.42 -11.27 -5.46
C ASP A 53 -15.42 -10.23 -5.98
N GLY A 54 -15.13 -9.21 -5.16
CA GLY A 54 -14.24 -8.12 -5.55
C GLY A 54 -14.90 -7.08 -6.45
N ALA A 55 -16.22 -6.88 -6.38
CA ALA A 55 -16.94 -5.85 -7.13
C ALA A 55 -16.38 -4.43 -6.91
N SER A 56 -15.77 -4.17 -5.75
CA SER A 56 -15.09 -2.90 -5.45
C SER A 56 -13.66 -2.82 -6.01
N ILE A 57 -13.11 -3.92 -6.55
CA ILE A 57 -11.80 -3.92 -7.20
C ILE A 57 -12.01 -3.37 -8.62
N PRO A 58 -11.43 -2.21 -8.95
CA PRO A 58 -11.54 -1.68 -10.30
C PRO A 58 -11.01 -2.71 -11.30
N VAL A 59 -11.82 -3.05 -12.30
CA VAL A 59 -11.40 -3.96 -13.37
C VAL A 59 -10.18 -3.36 -14.05
N ARG A 60 -9.00 -3.95 -13.83
CA ARG A 60 -7.76 -3.63 -14.55
C ARG A 60 -7.86 -4.17 -15.98
N SER A 61 -8.80 -3.65 -16.77
CA SER A 61 -8.85 -3.93 -18.22
C SER A 61 -7.79 -3.13 -18.97
N LYS A 62 -7.23 -2.07 -18.35
CA LYS A 62 -6.12 -1.28 -18.86
C LYS A 62 -5.17 -0.98 -17.71
N ASN A 63 -3.87 -1.08 -17.94
CA ASN A 63 -2.89 -0.56 -17.01
C ASN A 63 -3.26 0.89 -16.71
N ARG A 64 -3.34 1.24 -15.43
CA ARG A 64 -3.54 2.62 -14.98
C ARG A 64 -2.32 3.51 -15.22
N GLY A 65 -1.27 2.98 -15.84
CA GLY A 65 -0.25 3.84 -16.40
C GLY A 65 -0.89 4.62 -17.54
N ALA A 66 -0.82 5.94 -17.46
CA ALA A 66 -1.13 6.84 -18.56
C ALA A 66 -0.46 6.28 -19.82
N GLY A 67 -1.26 5.66 -20.68
CA GLY A 67 -0.78 4.80 -21.76
C GLY A 67 -1.69 4.87 -22.98
N GLY A 68 -2.39 6.00 -23.14
CA GLY A 68 -2.59 6.56 -24.46
C GLY A 68 -1.41 7.50 -24.72
N ASP A 69 -0.93 7.56 -25.96
CA ASP A 69 0.11 8.50 -26.44
C ASP A 69 -0.33 9.98 -26.35
N GLU A 70 -1.40 10.26 -25.62
CA GLU A 70 -1.96 11.58 -25.40
C GLU A 70 -1.28 12.17 -24.16
N VAL A 71 -0.57 13.28 -24.38
CA VAL A 71 -0.07 14.12 -23.29
C VAL A 71 -1.29 14.57 -22.49
N LEU A 72 -1.35 14.18 -21.21
CA LEU A 72 -2.39 14.65 -20.32
C LEU A 72 -2.32 16.18 -20.24
N ASP A 73 -3.47 16.82 -20.37
CA ASP A 73 -3.60 18.27 -20.19
C ASP A 73 -3.09 18.66 -18.79
N GLU A 74 -2.49 19.84 -18.64
CA GLU A 74 -2.03 20.34 -17.34
C GLU A 74 -3.20 20.50 -16.36
N ASP A 75 -4.42 20.74 -16.89
CA ASP A 75 -5.66 20.82 -16.12
C ASP A 75 -6.32 19.44 -15.87
N ASP A 76 -5.77 18.34 -16.39
CA ASP A 76 -6.28 16.99 -16.13
C ASP A 76 -5.94 16.56 -14.69
N PRO A 77 -6.93 16.22 -13.84
CA PRO A 77 -6.67 15.72 -12.49
C PRO A 77 -5.83 14.43 -12.44
N LEU A 78 -5.65 13.73 -13.58
CA LEU A 78 -4.79 12.57 -13.72
C LEU A 78 -3.32 12.91 -14.05
N ALA A 79 -3.01 14.14 -14.47
CA ALA A 79 -1.65 14.55 -14.83
C ALA A 79 -0.67 14.42 -13.65
N VAL A 80 -1.12 14.76 -12.43
CA VAL A 80 -0.34 14.57 -11.19
C VAL A 80 -0.02 13.10 -10.95
N TRP A 81 -0.99 12.20 -11.18
CA TRP A 81 -0.78 10.76 -11.01
C TRP A 81 0.21 10.20 -12.02
N ALA A 82 0.15 10.65 -13.28
CA ALA A 82 1.14 10.27 -14.29
C ALA A 82 2.55 10.76 -13.94
N LEU A 83 2.67 11.99 -13.41
CA LEU A 83 3.95 12.51 -12.92
C LEU A 83 4.51 11.66 -11.77
N LEU A 84 3.67 11.26 -10.80
CA LEU A 84 4.08 10.44 -9.66
C LEU A 84 4.47 9.00 -10.05
N GLU A 85 3.96 8.46 -11.15
CA GLU A 85 4.43 7.17 -11.68
C GLU A 85 5.87 7.26 -12.22
N VAL A 86 6.26 8.39 -12.80
CA VAL A 86 7.59 8.62 -13.36
C VAL A 86 8.58 9.13 -12.31
N ASP A 87 8.15 10.06 -11.45
CA ASP A 87 8.92 10.62 -10.35
C ASP A 87 8.09 10.63 -9.05
N PRO A 88 8.18 9.56 -8.24
CA PRO A 88 7.42 9.43 -6.99
C PRO A 88 7.74 10.51 -5.94
N LEU A 89 8.78 11.31 -6.13
CA LEU A 89 9.22 12.34 -5.20
C LEU A 89 8.93 13.77 -5.70
N ALA A 90 8.24 13.93 -6.83
CA ALA A 90 7.99 15.23 -7.46
C ALA A 90 7.35 16.24 -6.49
N GLU A 91 6.23 15.87 -5.87
CA GLU A 91 5.53 16.75 -4.91
C GLU A 91 6.39 17.08 -3.69
N LEU A 92 7.13 16.11 -3.15
CA LEU A 92 7.98 16.33 -1.97
C LEU A 92 9.12 17.33 -2.25
N ARG A 93 9.67 17.31 -3.46
CA ARG A 93 10.69 18.28 -3.90
C ARG A 93 10.10 19.66 -4.05
N GLU A 94 8.93 19.77 -4.67
CA GLU A 94 8.22 21.05 -4.81
C GLU A 94 7.86 21.64 -3.43
N PHE A 95 7.35 20.82 -2.51
CA PHE A 95 7.13 21.20 -1.11
C PHE A 95 8.41 21.69 -0.44
N ALA A 96 9.55 21.03 -0.67
CA ALA A 96 10.83 21.45 -0.12
C ALA A 96 11.27 22.82 -0.67
N GLU A 97 11.09 23.08 -1.96
CA GLU A 97 11.40 24.38 -2.58
C GLU A 97 10.46 25.49 -2.10
N ALA A 98 9.15 25.23 -2.05
CA ALA A 98 8.18 26.17 -1.49
C ALA A 98 8.48 26.48 -0.01
N ALA A 99 8.92 25.49 0.77
CA ALA A 99 9.35 25.68 2.14
C ALA A 99 10.64 26.50 2.25
N LYS A 100 11.57 26.42 1.29
CA LYS A 100 12.75 27.28 1.23
C LYS A 100 12.37 28.72 0.88
N ALA A 101 11.49 28.92 -0.11
CA ALA A 101 11.02 30.25 -0.51
C ALA A 101 10.26 30.97 0.62
N ARG A 102 9.44 30.24 1.39
CA ARG A 102 8.73 30.77 2.58
C ARG A 102 9.65 31.13 3.75
N ARG A 103 10.90 30.63 3.76
CA ARG A 103 11.90 30.86 4.83
C ARG A 103 12.81 32.07 4.57
N GLY A 104 12.36 33.04 3.74
CA GLY A 104 13.11 34.23 3.33
C GLY A 104 14.23 34.65 4.30
N GLY A 105 15.48 34.36 3.92
CA GLY A 105 16.69 34.85 4.57
C GLY A 105 16.89 34.50 6.05
N GLY A 106 17.57 33.38 6.34
CA GLY A 106 18.38 33.26 7.58
C GLY A 106 17.92 32.28 8.67
N GLY A 107 16.80 31.58 8.51
CA GLY A 107 16.39 30.54 9.47
C GLY A 107 17.17 29.23 9.29
N ARG A 108 18.05 28.88 10.23
CA ARG A 108 18.83 27.60 10.23
C ARG A 108 17.93 26.40 9.92
N ALA A 109 18.33 25.59 8.94
CA ALA A 109 17.72 24.29 8.67
C ALA A 109 18.14 23.29 9.76
N GLY A 110 17.17 22.65 10.42
CA GLY A 110 17.39 21.61 11.41
C GLY A 110 16.24 21.47 12.41
N PHE A 111 16.08 20.26 12.94
CA PHE A 111 15.26 20.00 14.13
C PHE A 111 15.89 20.73 15.31
N ALA A 112 15.10 21.58 15.99
CA ALA A 112 15.47 22.18 17.27
C ALA A 112 14.58 21.52 18.34
N PRO A 113 15.15 20.94 19.41
CA PRO A 113 14.35 20.41 20.52
C PRO A 113 13.36 21.47 21.03
N GLY A 114 12.08 21.11 21.13
CA GLY A 114 10.98 22.01 21.51
C GLY A 114 10.24 22.67 20.34
N ARG A 115 10.70 22.51 19.09
CA ARG A 115 9.96 22.96 17.91
C ARG A 115 8.99 21.85 17.47
N GLN A 116 7.69 22.16 17.41
CA GLN A 116 6.71 21.24 16.82
C GLN A 116 7.02 21.05 15.33
N ASP A 117 6.99 19.80 14.88
CA ASP A 117 7.13 19.46 13.47
C ASP A 117 5.95 20.06 12.68
N PRO A 118 6.18 20.76 11.55
CA PRO A 118 5.10 21.30 10.72
C PRO A 118 4.08 20.25 10.26
N TRP A 119 4.50 18.99 10.15
CA TRP A 119 3.65 17.84 9.79
C TRP A 119 2.89 17.27 10.96
N GLN A 120 3.19 17.69 12.20
CA GLN A 120 2.46 17.23 13.38
C GLN A 120 0.99 17.67 13.31
N ALA A 121 0.71 18.89 12.86
CA ALA A 121 -0.65 19.39 12.68
C ALA A 121 -1.43 18.54 11.66
N VAL A 122 -0.81 18.22 10.52
CA VAL A 122 -1.41 17.37 9.48
C VAL A 122 -1.64 15.95 10.00
N ALA A 123 -0.67 15.38 10.71
CA ALA A 123 -0.78 14.04 11.29
C ALA A 123 -1.86 13.98 12.39
N ASP A 124 -2.02 15.04 13.17
CA ASP A 124 -3.05 15.15 14.20
C ASP A 124 -4.44 15.30 13.58
N THR A 125 -4.57 16.10 12.50
CA THR A 125 -5.80 16.16 11.70
C THR A 125 -6.16 14.79 11.13
N ALA A 126 -5.22 14.09 10.50
CA ALA A 126 -5.45 12.77 9.92
C ALA A 126 -5.84 11.73 10.98
N ARG A 127 -5.23 11.77 12.16
CA ARG A 127 -5.60 10.91 13.30
C ARG A 127 -6.97 11.24 13.90
N GLY A 128 -7.42 12.48 13.75
CA GLY A 128 -8.75 12.93 14.17
C GLY A 128 -9.88 12.59 13.20
N LEU A 129 -9.56 12.18 11.96
CA LEU A 129 -10.57 11.73 11.01
C LEU A 129 -11.09 10.36 11.43
N SER A 130 -12.38 10.31 11.79
CA SER A 130 -13.12 9.07 11.96
C SER A 130 -14.06 8.86 10.79
N LEU A 131 -14.37 7.60 10.46
CA LEU A 131 -15.30 7.27 9.39
C LEU A 131 -16.70 7.88 9.62
N ALA A 132 -17.10 8.07 10.88
CA ALA A 132 -18.38 8.68 11.26
C ALA A 132 -18.45 10.19 10.96
N ALA A 133 -17.33 10.90 11.04
CA ALA A 133 -17.27 12.34 10.74
C ALA A 133 -17.46 12.63 9.24
N VAL A 134 -17.21 11.64 8.38
CA VAL A 134 -17.41 11.74 6.92
C VAL A 134 -18.87 11.47 6.53
N THR A 135 -19.62 10.71 7.34
CA THR A 135 -21.01 10.33 7.04
C THR A 135 -22.06 11.34 7.52
N ASP A 136 -21.72 12.20 8.50
CA ASP A 136 -22.65 13.23 9.01
C ASP A 136 -22.69 14.50 8.14
N GLY A 137 -21.80 14.62 7.15
CA GLY A 137 -21.82 15.68 6.14
C GLY A 137 -22.85 15.45 5.03
N GLY A 138 -24.07 15.00 5.40
CA GLY A 138 -25.19 14.79 4.51
C GLY A 138 -25.67 16.09 3.87
N GLY A 139 -24.92 16.60 2.90
CA GLY A 139 -25.39 17.60 1.95
C GLY A 139 -26.45 16.96 1.06
N SER A 140 -27.71 17.30 1.33
CA SER A 140 -28.81 17.07 0.40
C SER A 140 -28.47 17.75 -0.93
N LEU A 141 -28.43 16.98 -2.01
CA LEU A 141 -28.48 17.51 -3.37
C LEU A 141 -29.96 17.59 -3.76
N ASP A 142 -30.57 18.74 -3.49
CA ASP A 142 -31.70 19.24 -4.29
C ASP A 142 -31.16 20.04 -5.48
#